data_AF-A0A3Q1FDK8-F1
#
_entry.id   AF-A0A3Q1FDK8-F1
#
_cell.length_a   1.000
_cell.length_b   1.000
_cell.length_c   1.000
_cell.angle_alpha   90.00
_cell.angle_beta   90.00
_cell.angle_gamma   90.00
#
_symmetry.space_group_name_H-M   'P 1'
#
loop_
_entity.id
_entity.type
_entity.pdbx_description
1 polymer ?
#
loop_
_entity_poly.entity_id
_entity_poly.type
_entity_poly.pdbx_seq_one_letter_code
_entity_poly.pdbx_strand_id
1 'polypeptide(L)'
;MFGHCPGGSSDREQNSWLHHPKSSYCHHHVSLLVSCSSCGIRYYTISNGGPCLPKISTCDSSVQRTLSQKSWGYYDISAQDMSVWHVPNNFPLEHWNLASILRYHTNNRFFSLYGGNLFELYQQYPVRYNIGSCSDRGPAFPIVYDFGDKESTKQLYGPNPRAQFEPGFITFRPISTHRVAMAICSGVKPTTGCDTGHYCIGGGGYFYPNQCGDFAGFDWDRVAGTSGWSTSKELRESAVLLFYR
;
A
#
# COMPACT_ATOMS: atom_id res chain seq x y z
N MET A 1 -19.73 -39.58 -13.25
CA MET A 1 -20.70 -40.25 -12.37
C MET A 1 -20.51 -39.72 -10.97
N PHE A 2 -21.59 -39.17 -10.42
CA PHE A 2 -21.64 -38.39 -9.19
C PHE A 2 -21.45 -39.28 -7.95
N GLY A 3 -20.60 -38.84 -7.01
CA GLY A 3 -20.61 -39.33 -5.64
C GLY A 3 -21.59 -38.51 -4.80
N HIS A 4 -22.66 -39.16 -4.33
CA HIS A 4 -23.61 -38.64 -3.36
C HIS A 4 -23.06 -38.73 -1.94
N CYS A 5 -23.45 -37.78 -1.08
CA CYS A 5 -23.78 -38.02 0.33
C CYS A 5 -24.80 -36.95 0.81
N PRO A 6 -25.63 -37.26 1.82
CA PRO A 6 -27.09 -37.13 1.73
C PRO A 6 -27.68 -35.90 2.41
N GLY A 7 -28.92 -35.60 2.05
CA GLY A 7 -29.77 -34.59 2.70
C GLY A 7 -30.39 -35.09 4.02
N GLY A 8 -30.53 -34.14 4.95
CA GLY A 8 -31.42 -34.23 6.11
C GLY A 8 -32.22 -32.93 6.25
N SER A 9 -33.53 -33.02 6.00
CA SER A 9 -34.59 -32.15 6.54
C SER A 9 -34.93 -32.61 7.97
N SER A 10 -35.48 -31.87 8.94
CA SER A 10 -36.10 -30.56 9.11
C SER A 10 -35.83 -30.16 10.58
N ASP A 11 -35.80 -28.89 10.98
CA ASP A 11 -36.98 -28.25 11.57
C ASP A 11 -36.78 -26.74 11.75
N ARG A 12 -37.93 -26.05 11.70
CA ARG A 12 -38.14 -24.61 11.77
C ARG A 12 -37.55 -23.97 13.02
N GLU A 13 -36.84 -22.86 12.84
CA GLU A 13 -37.03 -21.70 13.71
C GLU A 13 -36.74 -20.40 12.94
N GLN A 14 -37.61 -19.42 13.17
CA GLN A 14 -37.63 -18.10 12.57
C GLN A 14 -36.30 -17.38 12.78
N ASN A 15 -35.78 -16.68 11.77
CA ASN A 15 -35.40 -15.27 11.90
C ASN A 15 -35.05 -14.66 10.54
N SER A 16 -35.83 -13.64 10.19
CA SER A 16 -35.54 -12.66 9.14
C SER A 16 -34.22 -11.96 9.46
N TRP A 17 -33.17 -12.26 8.70
CA TRP A 17 -31.94 -11.47 8.70
C TRP A 17 -31.67 -10.93 7.30
N LEU A 18 -31.62 -9.60 7.25
CA LEU A 18 -31.24 -8.75 6.14
C LEU A 18 -30.03 -9.32 5.38
N HIS A 19 -30.13 -9.28 4.05
CA HIS A 19 -29.05 -9.58 3.13
C HIS A 19 -27.81 -8.72 3.43
N HIS A 20 -26.82 -9.29 4.11
CA HIS A 20 -25.46 -8.78 4.11
C HIS A 20 -24.78 -9.19 2.79
N PRO A 21 -24.17 -8.25 2.03
CA PRO A 21 -23.38 -8.62 0.87
C PRO A 21 -22.14 -9.40 1.31
N LYS A 22 -21.83 -10.46 0.55
CA LYS A 22 -20.76 -11.42 0.81
C LYS A 22 -19.40 -10.70 1.00
N SER A 23 -18.93 -10.71 2.23
CA SER A 23 -17.64 -10.17 2.66
C SER A 23 -16.55 -11.24 2.48
N SER A 24 -15.50 -10.96 1.71
CA SER A 24 -14.35 -11.85 1.54
C SER A 24 -13.41 -11.73 2.75
N TYR A 25 -13.30 -12.79 3.55
CA TYR A 25 -12.36 -12.88 4.66
C TYR A 25 -10.95 -13.18 4.14
N CYS A 26 -9.95 -12.35 4.48
CA CYS A 26 -8.54 -12.74 4.40
C CYS A 26 -7.92 -12.63 5.79
N HIS A 27 -7.33 -13.73 6.27
CA HIS A 27 -6.56 -13.73 7.50
C HIS A 27 -5.31 -12.84 7.35
N HIS A 28 -4.82 -12.36 8.48
CA HIS A 28 -3.88 -11.25 8.74
C HIS A 28 -2.68 -11.11 7.77
N HIS A 29 -1.90 -10.03 7.91
CA HIS A 29 -0.61 -9.73 7.26
C HIS A 29 -0.65 -8.69 6.11
N VAL A 30 0.39 -7.84 6.07
CA VAL A 30 0.55 -6.69 5.17
C VAL A 30 1.24 -7.13 3.89
N SER A 31 0.81 -6.61 2.73
CA SER A 31 1.50 -6.78 1.45
C SER A 31 2.10 -5.45 1.00
N LEU A 32 3.42 -5.42 0.77
CA LEU A 32 4.11 -4.28 0.16
C LEU A 32 5.17 -4.82 -0.81
N LEU A 33 5.04 -4.52 -2.11
CA LEU A 33 5.97 -4.95 -3.17
C LEU A 33 7.00 -3.85 -3.45
N VAL A 34 8.29 -4.14 -3.22
CA VAL A 34 9.45 -3.21 -3.29
C VAL A 34 10.70 -3.97 -3.78
N SER A 35 11.46 -3.50 -4.81
CA SER A 35 12.64 -4.22 -5.39
C SER A 35 13.77 -3.31 -5.95
N CYS A 36 15.08 -3.53 -5.65
CA CYS A 36 16.22 -3.07 -6.52
C CYS A 36 17.68 -3.60 -6.24
N SER A 37 18.32 -4.44 -7.05
CA SER A 37 19.71 -4.93 -6.79
C SER A 37 20.88 -4.20 -7.51
N SER A 38 21.49 -3.14 -6.96
CA SER A 38 22.96 -2.85 -7.08
C SER A 38 23.37 -1.48 -6.55
N CYS A 39 23.12 -1.28 -5.28
CA CYS A 39 24.06 -0.70 -4.32
C CYS A 39 23.81 -1.51 -3.04
N GLY A 40 24.70 -1.50 -2.05
CA GLY A 40 24.53 -2.26 -0.80
C GLY A 40 23.32 -1.84 0.07
N ILE A 41 22.12 -1.83 -0.49
CA ILE A 41 20.85 -1.35 0.05
C ILE A 41 19.86 -2.52 -0.03
N ARG A 42 19.18 -2.79 1.07
CA ARG A 42 18.32 -3.98 1.27
C ARG A 42 16.83 -3.60 1.10
N TYR A 43 16.04 -4.47 0.45
CA TYR A 43 14.61 -4.26 0.12
C TYR A 43 13.69 -5.19 0.88
N TYR A 44 12.44 -4.77 1.05
CA TYR A 44 11.51 -5.44 1.94
C TYR A 44 10.14 -5.62 1.33
N THR A 45 9.73 -6.88 1.26
CA THR A 45 8.35 -7.28 1.05
C THR A 45 7.78 -7.80 2.37
N ILE A 46 6.65 -7.23 2.80
CA ILE A 46 5.82 -7.89 3.80
C ILE A 46 4.89 -8.79 2.98
N SER A 47 4.85 -10.09 3.23
CA SER A 47 3.82 -10.98 2.71
C SER A 47 3.72 -12.20 3.60
N ASN A 48 2.52 -12.46 4.12
CA ASN A 48 2.13 -13.73 4.75
C ASN A 48 0.61 -13.92 4.64
N GLY A 49 0.03 -14.18 3.47
CA GLY A 49 -1.38 -14.59 3.38
C GLY A 49 -2.05 -14.32 2.04
N GLY A 50 -2.73 -15.31 1.46
CA GLY A 50 -3.59 -15.16 0.26
C GLY A 50 -5.03 -14.77 0.63
N PRO A 51 -6.01 -14.71 -0.31
CA PRO A 51 -5.96 -14.68 -1.77
C PRO A 51 -6.50 -13.32 -2.29
N CYS A 52 -5.95 -12.18 -1.88
CA CYS A 52 -6.18 -10.98 -2.70
C CYS A 52 -5.35 -11.15 -3.97
N LEU A 53 -6.02 -11.54 -5.06
CA LEU A 53 -5.39 -11.64 -6.36
C LEU A 53 -4.74 -10.28 -6.69
N PRO A 54 -3.46 -10.26 -7.11
CA PRO A 54 -2.84 -9.03 -7.55
C PRO A 54 -3.69 -8.44 -8.68
N LYS A 55 -4.26 -7.27 -8.44
CA LYS A 55 -5.01 -6.53 -9.44
C LYS A 55 -4.02 -5.92 -10.41
N ILE A 56 -3.55 -6.72 -11.36
CA ILE A 56 -2.64 -6.34 -12.45
C ILE A 56 -1.42 -5.60 -11.89
N SER A 57 -0.48 -6.37 -11.36
CA SER A 57 0.94 -6.04 -11.45
C SER A 57 1.55 -7.15 -12.28
N THR A 58 1.93 -6.87 -13.53
CA THR A 58 2.91 -7.72 -14.22
C THR A 58 4.19 -7.64 -13.40
N CYS A 59 4.38 -8.61 -12.50
CA CYS A 59 5.64 -8.76 -11.80
C CYS A 59 6.70 -9.09 -12.85
N ASP A 60 7.65 -8.17 -13.05
CA ASP A 60 8.77 -8.39 -13.95
C ASP A 60 9.58 -9.61 -13.46
N SER A 61 9.97 -10.49 -14.38
CA SER A 61 10.88 -11.61 -14.11
C SER A 61 12.22 -11.16 -13.51
N SER A 62 12.68 -9.94 -13.80
CA SER A 62 13.86 -9.32 -13.18
C SER A 62 13.64 -9.01 -11.68
N VAL A 63 12.43 -8.58 -11.32
CA VAL A 63 11.97 -8.37 -9.94
C VAL A 63 11.79 -9.72 -9.23
N GLN A 64 11.30 -10.74 -9.94
CA GLN A 64 11.01 -12.07 -9.37
C GLN A 64 12.27 -12.84 -8.99
N ARG A 65 13.37 -12.67 -9.72
CA ARG A 65 14.68 -13.25 -9.37
C ARG A 65 15.28 -12.64 -8.09
N THR A 66 14.80 -11.45 -7.69
CA THR A 66 15.21 -10.72 -6.47
C THR A 66 14.34 -11.05 -5.25
N LEU A 67 13.12 -11.59 -5.44
CA LEU A 67 12.18 -11.95 -4.35
C LEU A 67 12.65 -13.11 -3.45
N SER A 68 13.62 -13.93 -3.89
CA SER A 68 14.13 -15.04 -3.05
C SER A 68 14.90 -14.56 -1.82
N GLN A 69 15.21 -13.26 -1.76
CA GLN A 69 15.83 -12.60 -0.61
C GLN A 69 14.81 -11.72 0.13
N LYS A 70 13.85 -12.33 0.84
CA LYS A 70 13.28 -11.76 2.09
C LYS A 70 14.41 -11.67 3.14
N SER A 71 15.44 -10.88 2.84
CA SER A 71 16.73 -10.87 3.52
C SER A 71 16.66 -9.94 4.71
N TRP A 72 16.79 -10.49 5.92
CA TRP A 72 17.06 -9.92 7.26
C TRP A 72 16.98 -8.39 7.50
N GLY A 73 17.47 -7.53 6.59
CA GLY A 73 17.58 -6.09 6.80
C GLY A 73 16.28 -5.36 7.18
N TYR A 74 15.09 -5.87 6.86
CA TYR A 74 13.83 -5.10 7.07
C TYR A 74 13.63 -4.82 8.55
N TYR A 75 13.94 -5.89 9.29
CA TYR A 75 13.79 -6.05 10.71
C TYR A 75 15.11 -5.71 11.42
N ASP A 76 16.25 -5.86 10.74
CA ASP A 76 17.60 -5.84 11.34
C ASP A 76 18.38 -4.53 11.13
N ILE A 77 18.19 -3.83 10.00
CA ILE A 77 18.88 -2.55 9.79
C ILE A 77 18.28 -1.50 10.71
N SER A 78 19.15 -0.83 11.47
CA SER A 78 18.83 0.42 12.13
C SER A 78 19.20 1.59 11.22
N ALA A 79 18.20 2.38 10.85
CA ALA A 79 18.28 3.52 9.95
C ALA A 79 17.81 4.79 10.65
N GLN A 80 18.13 5.93 10.08
CA GLN A 80 17.64 7.23 10.56
C GLN A 80 16.54 7.74 9.65
N ASP A 81 16.70 7.57 8.33
CA ASP A 81 15.82 8.11 7.31
C ASP A 81 15.50 7.05 6.24
N MET A 82 14.63 7.40 5.29
CA MET A 82 14.41 6.59 4.09
C MET A 82 14.30 7.43 2.83
N SER A 83 14.57 6.77 1.69
CA SER A 83 14.24 7.26 0.36
C SER A 83 13.14 6.41 -0.26
N VAL A 84 12.36 7.02 -1.15
CA VAL A 84 11.33 6.34 -1.95
C VAL A 84 11.44 6.72 -3.42
N TRP A 85 11.48 5.72 -4.29
CA TRP A 85 11.48 5.91 -5.74
C TRP A 85 10.27 5.23 -6.36
N HIS A 86 9.57 5.91 -7.27
CA HIS A 86 8.54 5.33 -8.13
C HIS A 86 9.14 5.06 -9.48
N VAL A 87 9.29 3.78 -9.83
CA VAL A 87 9.98 3.35 -11.05
C VAL A 87 8.99 2.60 -11.93
N PRO A 88 8.79 3.00 -13.19
CA PRO A 88 7.91 2.28 -14.10
C PRO A 88 8.30 0.80 -14.22
N ASN A 89 7.29 -0.06 -14.30
CA ASN A 89 7.48 -1.50 -14.39
C ASN A 89 8.27 -1.88 -15.65
N ASN A 90 9.00 -3.00 -15.57
CA ASN A 90 9.81 -3.57 -16.67
C ASN A 90 10.98 -2.69 -17.15
N PHE A 91 11.43 -1.71 -16.34
CA PHE A 91 12.68 -1.01 -16.62
C PHE A 91 13.88 -1.81 -16.08
N PRO A 92 15.00 -1.90 -16.83
CA PRO A 92 16.24 -2.47 -16.32
C PRO A 92 16.83 -1.58 -15.23
N LEU A 93 17.51 -2.22 -14.29
CA LEU A 93 17.97 -1.58 -13.06
C LEU A 93 18.85 -0.34 -13.26
N GLU A 94 19.77 -0.44 -14.20
CA GLU A 94 20.72 0.62 -14.59
C GLU A 94 20.02 1.91 -15.01
N HIS A 95 18.74 1.82 -15.39
CA HIS A 95 17.94 2.96 -15.84
C HIS A 95 17.00 3.51 -14.78
N TRP A 96 16.91 2.90 -13.58
CA TRP A 96 15.91 3.30 -12.59
C TRP A 96 16.06 4.73 -12.09
N ASN A 97 17.29 5.22 -11.91
CA ASN A 97 17.52 6.61 -11.50
C ASN A 97 16.95 7.62 -12.52
N LEU A 98 17.12 7.32 -13.81
CA LEU A 98 16.66 8.16 -14.92
C LEU A 98 15.17 7.99 -15.25
N ALA A 99 14.65 6.76 -15.09
CA ALA A 99 13.27 6.41 -15.44
C ALA A 99 12.26 6.71 -14.32
N SER A 100 12.73 6.98 -13.10
CA SER A 100 11.85 7.25 -11.96
C SER A 100 10.93 8.43 -12.22
N ILE A 101 9.63 8.28 -11.94
CA ILE A 101 8.64 9.35 -12.07
C ILE A 101 8.56 10.22 -10.81
N LEU A 102 9.07 9.72 -9.69
CA LEU A 102 9.13 10.41 -8.41
C LEU A 102 10.28 9.83 -7.58
N ARG A 103 11.17 10.68 -7.06
CA ARG A 103 12.21 10.28 -6.10
C ARG A 103 12.25 11.29 -4.97
N TYR A 104 12.28 10.81 -3.73
CA TYR A 104 12.39 11.67 -2.57
C TYR A 104 13.04 10.95 -1.39
N HIS A 105 13.41 11.71 -0.37
CA HIS A 105 13.90 11.18 0.90
C HIS A 105 13.42 11.99 2.10
N THR A 106 13.46 11.40 3.29
CA THR A 106 13.35 12.13 4.57
C THR A 106 14.75 12.56 5.03
N ASN A 107 14.85 13.62 5.83
CA ASN A 107 16.12 14.14 6.35
C ASN A 107 16.01 14.60 7.81
N ASN A 108 15.04 14.05 8.55
CA ASN A 108 14.73 14.44 9.92
C ASN A 108 14.99 13.32 10.94
N ARG A 109 15.59 12.21 10.49
CA ARG A 109 15.97 11.06 11.33
C ARG A 109 14.79 10.41 12.05
N PHE A 110 13.61 10.43 11.44
CA PHE A 110 12.38 10.03 12.13
C PHE A 110 12.42 8.60 12.66
N PHE A 111 13.14 7.66 12.03
CA PHE A 111 13.22 6.28 12.51
C PHE A 111 13.83 6.16 13.92
N SER A 112 14.62 7.14 14.36
CA SER A 112 15.15 7.16 15.73
C SER A 112 14.04 7.18 16.80
N LEU A 113 12.82 7.63 16.44
CA LEU A 113 11.65 7.62 17.32
C LEU A 113 10.86 6.30 17.23
N TYR A 114 11.11 5.47 16.22
CA TYR A 114 10.29 4.30 15.90
C TYR A 114 11.12 3.01 15.79
N GLY A 115 12.18 2.89 16.58
CA GLY A 115 12.98 1.66 16.68
C GLY A 115 13.94 1.40 15.51
N GLY A 116 14.15 2.38 14.63
CA GLY A 116 15.19 2.35 13.60
C GLY A 116 14.75 1.82 12.24
N ASN A 117 13.55 1.27 12.09
CA ASN A 117 13.08 0.76 10.80
C ASN A 117 11.55 0.68 10.70
N LEU A 118 11.03 0.34 9.51
CA LEU A 118 9.60 0.21 9.27
C LEU A 118 8.97 -0.95 10.04
N PHE A 119 9.71 -2.02 10.32
CA PHE A 119 9.18 -3.12 11.11
C PHE A 119 8.80 -2.65 12.51
N GLU A 120 9.75 -2.03 13.22
CA GLU A 120 9.51 -1.47 14.55
C GLU A 120 8.45 -0.36 14.51
N LEU A 121 8.43 0.47 13.46
CA LEU A 121 7.36 1.45 13.25
C LEU A 121 5.99 0.78 13.19
N TYR A 122 5.82 -0.30 12.42
CA TYR A 122 4.53 -0.99 12.31
C TYR A 122 4.20 -1.89 13.50
N GLN A 123 5.17 -2.22 14.37
CA GLN A 123 4.87 -2.79 15.68
C GLN A 123 4.17 -1.75 16.57
N GLN A 124 4.59 -0.48 16.50
CA GLN A 124 3.94 0.63 17.20
C GLN A 124 2.64 1.08 16.52
N TYR A 125 2.57 1.01 15.19
CA TYR A 125 1.41 1.38 14.37
C TYR A 125 0.92 0.20 13.53
N PRO A 126 0.20 -0.78 14.13
CA PRO A 126 -0.22 -1.96 13.40
C PRO A 126 -1.11 -1.64 12.19
N VAL A 127 -0.74 -2.19 11.04
CA VAL A 127 -1.54 -2.14 9.80
C VAL A 127 -2.56 -3.28 9.84
N ARG A 128 -3.63 -3.08 10.62
CA ARG A 128 -4.71 -4.05 10.82
C ARG A 128 -6.06 -3.37 10.61
N TYR A 129 -7.00 -4.12 10.04
CA TYR A 129 -8.37 -3.65 9.91
C TYR A 129 -9.01 -3.39 11.28
N ASN A 130 -9.85 -2.35 11.36
CA ASN A 130 -10.61 -2.00 12.55
C ASN A 130 -9.74 -1.72 13.79
N ILE A 131 -8.50 -1.27 13.60
CA ILE A 131 -7.59 -0.87 14.68
C ILE A 131 -7.86 0.55 15.19
N GLY A 132 -8.70 1.31 14.48
CA GLY A 132 -9.03 2.69 14.79
C GLY A 132 -9.98 3.29 13.75
N SER A 133 -10.18 4.59 13.89
CA SER A 133 -10.94 5.45 13.02
C SER A 133 -10.04 6.32 12.14
N CYS A 134 -10.63 7.10 11.24
CA CYS A 134 -9.88 7.99 10.36
C CYS A 134 -9.05 9.05 11.10
N SER A 135 -9.39 9.43 12.34
CA SER A 135 -8.59 10.35 13.15
C SER A 135 -7.35 9.69 13.76
N ASP A 136 -7.32 8.36 13.85
CA ASP A 136 -6.23 7.59 14.46
C ASP A 136 -5.10 7.32 13.46
N ARG A 137 -4.72 8.34 12.68
CA ARG A 137 -3.68 8.23 11.64
C ARG A 137 -2.33 8.01 12.30
N GLY A 138 -1.48 7.20 11.66
CA GLY A 138 -0.08 7.12 12.01
C GLY A 138 0.69 8.38 11.59
N PRO A 139 2.01 8.38 11.82
CA PRO A 139 2.81 9.58 11.65
C PRO A 139 3.03 9.94 10.18
N ALA A 140 3.24 11.24 9.92
CA ALA A 140 3.60 11.76 8.62
C ALA A 140 4.86 12.64 8.74
N PHE A 141 5.78 12.50 7.80
CA PHE A 141 7.06 13.21 7.81
C PHE A 141 7.28 13.98 6.51
N PRO A 142 7.85 15.20 6.58
CA PRO A 142 8.18 15.96 5.38
C PRO A 142 9.24 15.22 4.57
N ILE A 143 9.19 15.38 3.25
CA ILE A 143 10.16 14.81 2.31
C ILE A 143 10.88 15.93 1.55
N VAL A 144 12.08 15.60 1.09
CA VAL A 144 12.88 16.37 0.14
C VAL A 144 12.83 15.63 -1.20
N TYR A 145 12.42 16.33 -2.25
CA TYR A 145 12.36 15.76 -3.59
C TYR A 145 13.75 15.72 -4.24
N ASP A 146 14.13 14.54 -4.72
CA ASP A 146 15.31 14.34 -5.58
C ASP A 146 14.92 14.35 -7.07
N PHE A 147 13.65 14.04 -7.37
CA PHE A 147 13.02 14.18 -8.68
C PHE A 147 11.50 14.36 -8.53
N GLY A 148 10.95 15.32 -9.26
CA GLY A 148 9.56 15.77 -9.10
C GLY A 148 9.44 16.87 -8.03
N ASP A 149 8.20 17.24 -7.71
CA ASP A 149 7.87 18.26 -6.73
C ASP A 149 6.47 18.02 -6.15
N LYS A 150 6.00 18.96 -5.31
CA LYS A 150 4.67 18.89 -4.68
C LYS A 150 3.55 18.83 -5.72
N GLU A 151 3.64 19.61 -6.79
CA GLU A 151 2.59 19.70 -7.80
C GLU A 151 2.61 18.47 -8.71
N SER A 152 3.78 18.03 -9.18
CA SER A 152 3.88 16.80 -9.98
C SER A 152 3.40 15.57 -9.18
N THR A 153 3.73 15.49 -7.89
CA THR A 153 3.23 14.43 -6.98
C THR A 153 1.72 14.46 -6.86
N LYS A 154 1.13 15.64 -6.67
CA LYS A 154 -0.32 15.82 -6.58
C LYS A 154 -1.01 15.37 -7.87
N GLN A 155 -0.38 15.60 -9.02
CA GLN A 155 -0.91 15.24 -10.34
C GLN A 155 -0.86 13.74 -10.63
N LEU A 156 0.01 12.96 -9.96
CA LEU A 156 0.02 11.49 -10.05
C LEU A 156 -1.26 10.84 -9.48
N TYR A 157 -1.96 11.53 -8.57
CA TYR A 157 -3.20 11.05 -7.97
C TYR A 157 -4.45 11.62 -8.68
N GLY A 158 -5.59 10.97 -8.47
CA GLY A 158 -6.86 11.37 -9.08
C GLY A 158 -7.33 12.78 -8.69
N PRO A 159 -8.05 13.51 -9.55
CA PRO A 159 -8.57 14.85 -9.25
C PRO A 159 -9.34 14.98 -7.93
N ASN A 160 -10.22 14.03 -7.61
CA ASN A 160 -11.09 14.07 -6.43
C ASN A 160 -10.31 13.95 -5.10
N PRO A 161 -9.40 12.98 -4.92
CA PRO A 161 -8.63 12.89 -3.68
C PRO A 161 -7.63 14.03 -3.45
N ARG A 162 -7.30 14.86 -4.46
CA ARG A 162 -6.35 15.99 -4.30
C ARG A 162 -6.78 17.05 -3.28
N ALA A 163 -8.06 17.11 -2.93
CA ALA A 163 -8.56 17.98 -1.86
C ALA A 163 -8.38 17.36 -0.46
N GLN A 164 -8.07 16.06 -0.38
CA GLN A 164 -8.00 15.28 0.86
C GLN A 164 -6.58 15.08 1.39
N PHE A 165 -5.57 15.56 0.67
CA PHE A 165 -4.18 15.41 1.07
C PHE A 165 -3.34 16.64 0.76
N GLU A 166 -2.21 16.74 1.43
CA GLU A 166 -1.14 17.69 1.16
C GLU A 166 0.09 16.95 0.60
N PRO A 167 0.62 17.32 -0.58
CA PRO A 167 1.84 16.72 -1.11
C PRO A 167 3.10 17.20 -0.37
N GLY A 168 4.18 16.43 -0.47
CA GLY A 168 5.46 16.74 0.18
C GLY A 168 5.65 16.04 1.53
N PHE A 169 5.00 14.90 1.73
CA PHE A 169 5.13 14.08 2.93
C PHE A 169 5.20 12.59 2.59
N ILE A 170 5.65 11.77 3.54
CA ILE A 170 5.35 10.33 3.57
C ILE A 170 4.57 10.04 4.83
N THR A 171 3.47 9.30 4.70
CA THR A 171 2.59 8.95 5.83
C THR A 171 2.54 7.46 6.04
N PHE A 172 2.61 7.02 7.29
CA PHE A 172 2.50 5.62 7.69
C PHE A 172 1.18 5.37 8.42
N ARG A 173 0.58 4.20 8.19
CA ARG A 173 -0.67 3.76 8.84
C ARG A 173 -1.79 4.83 8.82
N PRO A 174 -2.15 5.40 7.66
CA PRO A 174 -3.40 6.16 7.55
C PRO A 174 -4.59 5.18 7.67
N ILE A 175 -5.74 5.65 8.15
CA ILE A 175 -6.94 4.82 8.30
C ILE A 175 -8.08 5.43 7.47
N SER A 176 -8.76 4.60 6.69
CA SER A 176 -9.85 5.05 5.83
C SER A 176 -11.18 5.24 6.58
N THR A 177 -12.19 5.83 5.92
CA THR A 177 -13.60 5.85 6.38
C THR A 177 -14.12 4.45 6.72
N HIS A 178 -13.67 3.45 5.98
CA HIS A 178 -14.02 2.05 6.17
C HIS A 178 -13.11 1.31 7.16
N ARG A 179 -12.34 2.02 7.99
CA ARG A 179 -11.44 1.44 9.01
C ARG A 179 -10.36 0.52 8.46
N VAL A 180 -10.01 0.70 7.19
CA VAL A 180 -8.89 0.01 6.56
C VAL A 180 -7.63 0.81 6.89
N ALA A 181 -6.72 0.20 7.64
CA ALA A 181 -5.38 0.75 7.83
C ALA A 181 -4.57 0.48 6.56
N MET A 182 -4.20 1.52 5.82
CA MET A 182 -3.23 1.40 4.72
C MET A 182 -1.82 1.33 5.29
N ALA A 183 -0.84 0.90 4.50
CA ALA A 183 0.55 0.89 4.96
C ALA A 183 1.18 2.28 4.81
N ILE A 184 1.21 2.81 3.58
CA ILE A 184 1.97 4.02 3.23
C ILE A 184 1.15 4.93 2.31
N CYS A 185 1.07 6.23 2.60
CA CYS A 185 0.78 7.24 1.57
C CYS A 185 2.11 7.84 1.11
N SER A 186 2.47 7.59 -0.15
CA SER A 186 3.77 7.99 -0.69
C SER A 186 3.68 9.37 -1.34
N GLY A 187 4.47 10.32 -0.86
CA GLY A 187 4.48 11.69 -1.38
C GLY A 187 3.35 12.59 -0.87
N VAL A 188 2.41 12.08 -0.06
CA VAL A 188 1.26 12.83 0.45
C VAL A 188 0.93 12.56 1.92
N LYS A 189 0.32 13.55 2.57
CA LYS A 189 -0.24 13.49 3.93
C LYS A 189 -1.75 13.72 3.89
N PRO A 190 -2.59 12.77 4.36
CA PRO A 190 -4.03 13.01 4.49
C PRO A 190 -4.31 14.23 5.38
N THR A 191 -5.13 15.17 4.90
CA THR A 191 -5.53 16.38 5.62
C THR A 191 -6.99 16.29 6.01
N THR A 192 -7.88 16.52 5.05
CA THR A 192 -9.34 16.42 5.15
C THR A 192 -9.81 15.12 4.47
N GLY A 193 -10.90 14.52 4.92
CA GLY A 193 -11.38 13.26 4.32
C GLY A 193 -10.55 12.02 4.69
N CYS A 194 -11.01 10.86 4.23
CA CYS A 194 -10.50 9.55 4.66
C CYS A 194 -10.55 8.49 3.55
N ASP A 195 -10.60 8.90 2.29
CA ASP A 195 -10.67 7.95 1.17
C ASP A 195 -9.26 7.50 0.74
N THR A 196 -8.46 7.10 1.74
CA THR A 196 -7.02 6.80 1.62
C THR A 196 -6.73 5.64 0.67
N GLY A 197 -7.73 4.82 0.33
CA GLY A 197 -7.62 3.77 -0.67
C GLY A 197 -7.26 4.27 -2.09
N HIS A 198 -7.47 5.56 -2.38
CA HIS A 198 -7.19 6.16 -3.69
C HIS A 198 -5.81 6.83 -3.81
N TYR A 199 -5.07 6.95 -2.70
CA TYR A 199 -3.78 7.64 -2.69
C TYR A 199 -2.75 7.07 -1.69
N CYS A 200 -3.05 5.91 -1.11
CA CYS A 200 -2.13 5.16 -0.25
C CYS A 200 -2.10 3.70 -0.70
N ILE A 201 -1.00 3.02 -0.41
CA ILE A 201 -0.70 1.65 -0.84
C ILE A 201 -0.50 0.73 0.36
N GLY A 202 -0.64 -0.57 0.10
CA GLY A 202 -0.67 -1.63 1.09
C GLY A 202 -1.85 -1.47 2.05
N GLY A 203 -2.07 -2.45 2.90
CA GLY A 203 -3.05 -2.31 3.97
C GLY A 203 -3.34 -3.61 4.68
N GLY A 204 -4.23 -3.54 5.66
CA GLY A 204 -4.69 -4.72 6.38
C GLY A 204 -5.47 -5.67 5.47
N GLY A 205 -5.52 -6.96 5.80
CA GLY A 205 -6.18 -7.99 4.98
C GLY A 205 -7.71 -7.86 4.81
N TYR A 206 -8.33 -6.76 5.23
CA TYR A 206 -9.75 -6.50 5.00
C TYR A 206 -9.92 -5.14 4.36
N PHE A 207 -10.47 -5.16 3.14
CA PHE A 207 -10.80 -3.98 2.34
C PHE A 207 -12.29 -4.01 2.00
N TYR A 208 -12.84 -2.82 1.72
CA TYR A 208 -14.13 -2.74 1.04
C TYR A 208 -14.08 -3.56 -0.27
N PRO A 209 -15.17 -4.24 -0.69
CA PRO A 209 -15.18 -4.99 -1.95
C PRO A 209 -14.61 -4.16 -3.09
N ASN A 210 -13.74 -4.76 -3.90
CA ASN A 210 -13.04 -4.11 -5.01
C ASN A 210 -11.94 -3.09 -4.65
N GLN A 211 -11.53 -2.97 -3.39
CA GLN A 211 -10.31 -2.21 -3.02
C GLN A 211 -9.20 -3.11 -2.48
N CYS A 212 -9.36 -4.45 -2.47
CA CYS A 212 -8.26 -5.32 -2.04
C CYS A 212 -7.16 -5.40 -3.11
N GLY A 213 -5.93 -5.17 -2.67
CA GLY A 213 -4.69 -5.27 -3.47
C GLY A 213 -3.65 -4.26 -2.97
N ASP A 214 -2.41 -4.42 -3.40
CA ASP A 214 -1.30 -3.57 -2.95
C ASP A 214 -1.52 -2.08 -3.32
N PHE A 215 -2.17 -1.79 -4.44
CA PHE A 215 -2.54 -0.44 -4.86
C PHE A 215 -4.02 -0.10 -4.62
N ALA A 216 -4.70 -0.94 -3.82
CA ALA A 216 -6.06 -0.77 -3.37
C ALA A 216 -7.06 -0.24 -4.41
N GLY A 217 -7.47 1.03 -4.27
CA GLY A 217 -8.45 1.73 -5.11
C GLY A 217 -7.83 2.63 -6.18
N PHE A 218 -6.59 2.40 -6.59
CA PHE A 218 -5.93 3.24 -7.60
C PHE A 218 -6.62 3.16 -8.97
N ASP A 219 -7.32 2.06 -9.29
CA ASP A 219 -8.08 1.87 -10.53
C ASP A 219 -9.60 2.08 -10.37
N TRP A 220 -10.02 2.86 -9.36
CA TRP A 220 -11.42 2.96 -8.94
C TRP A 220 -12.41 3.33 -10.04
N ASP A 221 -12.07 4.27 -10.93
CA ASP A 221 -12.97 4.72 -11.99
C ASP A 221 -13.34 3.57 -12.93
N ARG A 222 -12.37 2.67 -13.21
CA ARG A 222 -12.60 1.45 -14.00
C ARG A 222 -13.54 0.49 -13.30
N VAL A 223 -13.40 0.34 -11.97
CA VAL A 223 -14.11 -0.69 -11.22
C VAL A 223 -15.50 -0.24 -10.76
N ALA A 224 -15.65 1.04 -10.43
CA ALA A 224 -16.89 1.63 -9.92
C ALA A 224 -17.70 2.38 -10.99
N GLY A 225 -17.16 2.56 -12.22
CA GLY A 225 -17.82 3.34 -13.27
C GLY A 225 -17.96 4.82 -12.90
N THR A 226 -17.00 5.36 -12.14
CA THR A 226 -16.96 6.77 -11.71
C THR A 226 -15.85 7.53 -12.45
N SER A 227 -15.63 8.82 -12.14
CA SER A 227 -14.55 9.61 -12.72
C SER A 227 -13.84 10.44 -11.65
N GLY A 228 -12.52 10.55 -11.77
CA GLY A 228 -11.69 11.44 -10.98
C GLY A 228 -11.09 10.82 -9.72
N TRP A 229 -11.31 9.53 -9.45
CA TRP A 229 -10.78 8.83 -8.27
C TRP A 229 -9.56 7.97 -8.57
N SER A 230 -9.33 7.60 -9.84
CA SER A 230 -8.16 6.80 -10.20
C SER A 230 -6.89 7.62 -10.21
N THR A 231 -5.77 6.98 -9.89
CA THR A 231 -4.45 7.56 -10.10
C THR A 231 -4.08 7.59 -11.58
N SER A 232 -3.02 8.32 -11.89
CA SER A 232 -2.41 8.28 -13.21
C SER A 232 -1.97 6.86 -13.58
N LYS A 233 -1.83 6.61 -14.89
CA LYS A 233 -1.36 5.32 -15.41
C LYS A 233 0.10 5.10 -15.00
N GLU A 234 0.92 6.13 -15.07
CA GLU A 234 2.33 6.13 -14.72
C GLU A 234 2.54 5.68 -13.26
N LEU A 235 1.73 6.19 -12.33
CA LEU A 235 1.80 5.77 -10.92
C LEU A 235 1.37 4.31 -10.72
N ARG A 236 0.25 3.90 -11.33
CA ARG A 236 -0.26 2.52 -11.23
C ARG A 236 0.64 1.48 -11.89
N GLU A 237 1.42 1.90 -12.88
CA GLU A 237 2.36 1.05 -13.62
C GLU A 237 3.80 1.27 -13.14
N SER A 238 3.99 1.78 -11.93
CA SER A 238 5.29 1.91 -11.27
C SER A 238 5.37 1.07 -10.00
N ALA A 239 6.54 0.49 -9.74
CA ALA A 239 6.89 -0.08 -8.44
C ALA A 239 7.31 1.02 -7.47
N VAL A 240 6.98 0.86 -6.19
CA VAL A 240 7.38 1.78 -5.11
C VAL A 240 8.56 1.17 -4.37
N LEU A 241 9.73 1.76 -4.54
CA LEU A 241 11.00 1.28 -3.99
C LEU A 241 11.34 2.04 -2.71
N LEU A 242 11.67 1.34 -1.63
CA LEU A 242 11.97 1.89 -0.32
C LEU A 242 13.42 1.57 0.05
N PHE A 243 14.15 2.58 0.50
CA PHE A 243 15.57 2.49 0.82
C PHE A 243 15.78 3.06 2.22
N TYR A 244 16.52 2.37 3.10
CA TYR A 244 16.96 2.92 4.38
C TYR A 244 18.24 3.75 4.21
N ARG A 245 18.39 4.80 5.04
CA ARG A 245 19.56 5.70 5.09
C ARG A 245 20.00 5.98 6.53
#